data_AF-A0A939V2Q4-F1
#
_entry.id   AF-A0A939V2Q4-F1
#
_cell.length_a   1.000
_cell.length_b   1.000
_cell.length_c   1.000
_cell.angle_alpha   90.00
_cell.angle_beta   90.00
_cell.angle_gamma   90.00
#
_symmetry.space_group_name_H-M   'P 1'
#
loop_
_entity.id
_entity.type
_entity.pdbx_description
1 polymer ?
#
loop_
_entity_poly.entity_id
_entity_poly.type
_entity_poly.pdbx_seq_one_letter_code
_entity_poly.pdbx_strand_id
1 'polypeptide(L)'
;MNQDDVFPTPFPWCGRAGCGIIHNMWEKVRDFALRALPYVASIVGGVLLFTISLDNVRDPNVADLITNISASLLAIPLVFLLYDYTNSRVSRRLQETMAVNVDDKINTLILHVVLVLRKMLGLRGQITLANINKMQTLSETLIIKKLRMDAKCMDLLHAYYGELENIIYRYGREDVLSNDDLRLLTELGRHISHVVNEHHLRGNRRILARHVKNTIEKVIDWLDSGAAIAMKFEKLLAEAELVGPDAGTQKDASVE
;
A
#
# COMPACT_ATOMS: atom_id res chain seq x y z
N MET A 1 29.59 -11.36 49.51
CA MET A 1 28.49 -10.36 49.52
C MET A 1 27.41 -10.88 48.59
N ASN A 2 26.18 -10.93 49.11
CA ASN A 2 24.94 -11.57 48.64
C ASN A 2 24.57 -11.23 47.18
N GLN A 3 24.03 -12.15 46.37
CA GLN A 3 22.72 -12.85 46.42
C GLN A 3 21.48 -11.97 46.16
N ASP A 4 20.79 -12.37 45.08
CA ASP A 4 19.33 -12.42 44.88
C ASP A 4 18.55 -11.21 44.27
N ASP A 5 18.12 -11.46 43.02
CA ASP A 5 16.73 -11.54 42.54
C ASP A 5 15.81 -10.31 42.30
N VAL A 6 14.92 -10.55 41.31
CA VAL A 6 13.54 -10.06 41.11
C VAL A 6 13.30 -8.95 40.07
N PHE A 7 12.88 -9.36 38.86
CA PHE A 7 11.77 -8.72 38.09
C PHE A 7 10.41 -9.20 38.68
N PRO A 8 9.21 -8.58 38.48
CA PRO A 8 8.80 -7.56 37.48
C PRO A 8 7.76 -6.45 37.92
N THR A 9 7.64 -5.35 37.15
CA THR A 9 6.43 -4.47 36.87
C THR A 9 5.70 -3.75 38.06
N PRO A 10 4.94 -2.62 37.89
CA PRO A 10 4.07 -2.28 36.76
C PRO A 10 4.05 -0.81 36.25
N PHE A 11 3.42 -0.65 35.08
CA PHE A 11 2.83 0.57 34.48
C PHE A 11 2.94 1.90 35.24
N PRO A 12 3.24 2.99 34.50
CA PRO A 12 2.33 4.13 34.56
C PRO A 12 2.18 4.82 33.19
N TRP A 13 1.31 4.31 32.32
CA TRP A 13 0.80 5.12 31.19
C TRP A 13 -0.69 4.83 30.98
N CYS A 14 -1.48 5.14 32.01
CA CYS A 14 -2.88 5.45 31.84
C CYS A 14 -3.08 6.82 32.47
N GLY A 15 -3.34 7.85 31.66
CA GLY A 15 -3.58 9.20 32.19
C GLY A 15 -3.35 10.39 31.27
N ARG A 16 -3.52 10.29 29.94
CA ARG A 16 -3.72 11.50 29.11
C ARG A 16 -4.27 11.27 27.69
N ALA A 17 -5.13 10.28 27.47
CA ALA A 17 -5.75 10.08 26.14
C ALA A 17 -7.04 10.89 25.90
N GLY A 18 -7.61 11.54 26.93
CA GLY A 18 -8.90 12.24 26.80
C GLY A 18 -8.84 13.73 26.41
N CYS A 19 -7.71 14.41 26.62
CA CYS A 19 -7.61 15.86 26.44
C CYS A 19 -7.06 16.28 25.06
N GLY A 20 -6.34 15.38 24.37
CA GLY A 20 -5.78 15.65 23.05
C GLY A 20 -6.81 15.60 21.91
N ILE A 21 -7.87 14.79 22.05
CA ILE A 21 -8.87 14.62 20.98
C ILE A 21 -9.74 15.88 20.85
N ILE A 22 -10.14 16.49 21.96
CA ILE A 22 -10.98 17.70 21.95
C ILE A 22 -10.18 18.91 21.46
N HIS A 23 -8.91 19.04 21.86
CA HIS A 23 -8.05 20.13 21.40
C HIS A 23 -7.76 20.05 19.90
N ASN A 24 -7.43 18.86 19.40
CA ASN A 24 -7.11 18.64 17.99
C ASN A 24 -8.37 18.77 17.10
N MET A 25 -9.55 18.45 17.63
CA MET A 25 -10.82 18.69 16.94
C MET A 25 -11.19 20.19 16.91
N TRP A 26 -10.94 20.94 17.99
CA TRP A 26 -11.14 22.39 18.04
C TRP A 26 -10.22 23.14 17.07
N GLU A 27 -8.95 22.75 16.96
CA GLU A 27 -8.02 23.35 16.00
C GLU A 27 -8.43 23.08 14.56
N LYS A 28 -8.87 21.85 14.23
CA LYS A 28 -9.40 21.53 12.90
C LYS A 28 -10.69 22.29 12.58
N VAL A 29 -11.59 22.45 13.54
CA VAL A 29 -12.84 23.22 13.36
C VAL A 29 -12.56 24.71 13.23
N ARG A 30 -11.63 25.26 14.01
CA ARG A 30 -11.18 26.65 13.90
C ARG A 30 -10.55 26.91 12.54
N ASP A 31 -9.66 26.04 12.09
CA ASP A 31 -8.98 26.20 10.81
C ASP A 31 -9.95 26.02 9.64
N PHE A 32 -10.93 25.13 9.76
CA PHE A 32 -12.02 25.01 8.80
C PHE A 32 -12.92 26.26 8.79
N ALA A 33 -13.30 26.78 9.96
CA ALA A 33 -14.15 27.97 10.09
C ALA A 33 -13.45 29.24 9.57
N LEU A 34 -12.16 29.41 9.86
CA LEU A 34 -11.35 30.52 9.34
C LEU A 34 -11.16 30.43 7.83
N ARG A 35 -11.04 29.21 7.27
CA ARG A 35 -11.04 28.99 5.82
C ARG A 35 -12.42 29.24 5.20
N ALA A 36 -13.51 28.92 5.90
CA ALA A 36 -14.90 29.10 5.44
C ALA A 36 -15.36 30.57 5.47
N LEU A 37 -14.78 31.39 6.34
CA LEU A 37 -15.15 32.79 6.59
C LEU A 37 -15.16 33.68 5.34
N PRO A 38 -14.12 33.70 4.47
CA PRO A 38 -14.15 34.50 3.25
C PRO A 38 -15.24 34.06 2.28
N TYR A 39 -15.58 32.76 2.23
CA TYR A 39 -16.64 32.24 1.36
C TYR A 39 -18.03 32.65 1.85
N VAL A 40 -18.28 32.54 3.15
CA VAL A 40 -19.54 32.98 3.76
C VAL A 40 -19.70 34.50 3.60
N ALA A 41 -18.63 35.27 3.80
CA ALA A 41 -18.64 36.72 3.57
C ALA A 41 -18.93 37.07 2.10
N SER A 42 -18.36 36.33 1.14
CA SER A 42 -18.59 36.52 -0.30
C SER A 42 -20.04 36.21 -0.70
N ILE A 43 -20.63 35.12 -0.18
CA ILE A 43 -22.03 34.74 -0.43
C ILE A 43 -22.98 35.77 0.17
N VAL A 44 -22.77 36.15 1.44
CA VAL A 44 -23.60 37.14 2.13
C VAL A 44 -23.51 38.50 1.44
N GLY A 45 -22.31 38.94 1.03
CA GLY A 45 -22.10 40.18 0.29
C GLY A 45 -22.76 40.17 -1.10
N GLY A 46 -22.66 39.05 -1.83
CA GLY A 46 -23.31 38.88 -3.13
C GLY A 46 -24.85 38.92 -3.03
N VAL A 47 -25.43 38.22 -2.06
CA VAL A 47 -26.89 38.21 -1.83
C VAL A 47 -27.41 39.58 -1.40
N LEU A 48 -26.71 40.27 -0.47
CA LEU A 48 -27.09 41.61 -0.04
C LEU A 48 -27.04 42.64 -1.17
N LEU A 49 -26.01 42.60 -2.01
CA LEU A 49 -25.91 43.50 -3.17
C LEU A 49 -27.01 43.21 -4.20
N PHE A 50 -27.34 41.94 -4.42
CA PHE A 50 -28.39 41.54 -5.34
C PHE A 50 -29.79 42.00 -4.86
N THR A 51 -30.11 41.85 -3.57
CA THR A 51 -31.39 42.32 -3.02
C THR A 51 -31.50 43.84 -3.01
N ILE A 52 -30.42 44.56 -2.71
CA ILE A 52 -30.38 46.04 -2.78
C ILE A 52 -30.58 46.54 -4.22
N SER A 53 -30.03 45.83 -5.21
CA SER A 53 -30.20 46.16 -6.63
C SER A 53 -31.64 45.98 -7.10
N LEU A 54 -32.35 44.98 -6.59
CA LEU A 54 -33.75 44.72 -6.92
C LEU A 54 -34.71 45.76 -6.34
N ASP A 55 -34.45 46.22 -5.10
CA ASP A 55 -35.40 47.06 -4.36
C ASP A 55 -35.16 48.58 -4.51
N ASN A 56 -33.97 49.05 -4.89
CA ASN A 56 -33.62 50.47 -4.67
C ASN A 56 -32.90 51.23 -5.80
N VAL A 57 -32.60 50.59 -6.95
CA VAL A 57 -31.82 51.25 -8.01
C VAL A 57 -32.71 51.57 -9.22
N ARG A 58 -33.03 52.86 -9.40
CA ARG A 58 -33.82 53.37 -10.54
C ARG A 58 -33.03 53.54 -11.84
N ASP A 59 -31.69 53.56 -11.76
CA ASP A 59 -30.81 53.73 -12.94
C ASP A 59 -30.37 52.35 -13.47
N PRO A 60 -30.75 51.99 -14.71
CA PRO A 60 -30.45 50.68 -15.28
C PRO A 60 -28.95 50.37 -15.36
N ASN A 61 -28.10 51.38 -15.58
CA ASN A 61 -26.65 51.16 -15.70
C ASN A 61 -26.00 50.79 -14.37
N VAL A 62 -26.54 51.32 -13.25
CA VAL A 62 -26.03 51.04 -11.91
C VAL A 62 -26.54 49.67 -11.42
N ALA A 63 -27.77 49.31 -11.78
CA ALA A 63 -28.34 47.99 -11.47
C ALA A 63 -27.57 46.85 -12.18
N ASP A 64 -27.20 47.03 -13.45
CA ASP A 64 -26.40 46.06 -14.20
C ASP A 64 -24.99 45.89 -13.61
N LEU A 65 -24.37 46.98 -13.14
CA LEU A 65 -23.06 46.93 -12.49
C LEU A 65 -23.12 46.14 -11.18
N ILE A 66 -24.11 46.42 -10.32
CA ILE A 66 -24.27 45.74 -9.03
C ILE A 66 -24.62 44.25 -9.25
N THR A 67 -25.45 43.95 -10.24
CA THR A 67 -25.79 42.57 -10.61
C THR A 67 -24.56 41.80 -11.07
N ASN A 68 -23.69 42.38 -11.90
CA ASN A 68 -22.43 41.75 -12.33
C ASN A 68 -21.43 41.58 -11.18
N ILE A 69 -21.36 42.52 -10.25
CA ILE A 69 -20.51 42.40 -9.04
C ILE A 69 -21.05 41.28 -8.13
N SER A 70 -22.36 41.20 -7.93
CA SER A 70 -22.99 40.13 -7.14
C SER A 70 -22.79 38.75 -7.77
N ALA A 71 -22.92 38.64 -9.10
CA ALA A 71 -22.64 37.42 -9.84
C ALA A 71 -21.17 37.01 -9.72
N SER A 72 -20.23 37.97 -9.77
CA SER A 72 -18.80 37.72 -9.58
C SER A 72 -18.48 37.23 -8.16
N LEU A 73 -19.09 37.84 -7.14
CA LEU A 73 -18.95 37.45 -5.73
C LEU A 73 -19.53 36.05 -5.43
N LEU A 74 -20.58 35.64 -6.14
CA LEU A 74 -21.15 34.30 -6.03
C LEU A 74 -20.41 33.25 -6.86
N ALA A 75 -19.79 33.64 -7.97
CA ALA A 75 -19.02 32.74 -8.83
C ALA A 75 -17.75 32.21 -8.15
N ILE A 76 -17.08 33.03 -7.33
CA ILE A 76 -15.86 32.65 -6.61
C ILE A 76 -16.08 31.40 -5.74
N PRO A 77 -17.00 31.37 -4.76
CA PRO A 77 -17.24 30.17 -3.94
C PRO A 77 -17.73 28.97 -4.75
N LEU A 78 -18.48 29.19 -5.84
CA LEU A 78 -18.94 28.11 -6.72
C LEU A 78 -17.77 27.41 -7.42
N VAL A 79 -16.81 28.17 -7.95
CA VAL A 79 -15.60 27.62 -8.61
C VAL A 79 -14.74 26.85 -7.61
N PHE A 80 -14.57 27.37 -6.39
CA PHE A 80 -13.83 26.66 -5.35
C PHE A 80 -14.52 25.35 -4.94
N LEU A 81 -15.86 25.34 -4.81
CA LEU A 81 -16.61 24.12 -4.49
C LEU A 81 -16.49 23.08 -5.62
N LEU A 82 -16.57 23.50 -6.88
CA LEU A 82 -16.33 22.63 -8.02
C LEU A 82 -14.90 22.09 -8.04
N TYR A 83 -13.92 22.92 -7.71
CA TYR A 83 -12.52 22.53 -7.63
C TYR A 83 -12.31 21.47 -6.56
N ASP A 84 -12.80 21.70 -5.33
CA ASP A 84 -12.66 20.75 -4.22
C ASP A 84 -13.41 19.43 -4.51
N TYR A 85 -14.60 19.52 -5.11
CA TYR A 85 -15.36 18.34 -5.53
C TYR A 85 -14.63 17.53 -6.62
N THR A 86 -14.07 18.21 -7.62
CA THR A 86 -13.33 17.56 -8.71
C THR A 86 -12.03 16.96 -8.19
N ASN A 87 -11.28 17.72 -7.40
CA ASN A 87 -10.00 17.29 -6.83
C ASN A 87 -10.19 16.08 -5.90
N SER A 88 -11.22 16.07 -5.04
CA SER A 88 -11.50 14.92 -4.18
C SER A 88 -11.88 13.66 -4.97
N ARG A 89 -12.70 13.78 -6.03
CA ARG A 89 -13.04 12.63 -6.88
C ARG A 89 -11.86 12.12 -7.71
N VAL A 90 -11.08 13.03 -8.30
CA VAL A 90 -9.91 12.67 -9.09
C VAL A 90 -8.85 12.04 -8.21
N SER A 91 -8.55 12.63 -7.05
CA SER A 91 -7.61 12.08 -6.07
C SER A 91 -8.03 10.69 -5.60
N ARG A 92 -9.31 10.48 -5.30
CA ARG A 92 -9.80 9.16 -4.88
C ARG A 92 -9.66 8.11 -5.98
N ARG A 93 -10.03 8.44 -7.22
CA ARG A 93 -9.85 7.51 -8.35
C ARG A 93 -8.38 7.22 -8.64
N LEU A 94 -7.49 8.21 -8.49
CA LEU A 94 -6.06 8.02 -8.62
C LEU A 94 -5.52 7.08 -7.53
N GLN A 95 -5.91 7.29 -6.27
CA GLN A 95 -5.55 6.40 -5.15
C GLN A 95 -6.07 4.98 -5.37
N GLU A 96 -7.33 4.81 -5.78
CA GLU A 96 -7.91 3.50 -6.10
C GLU A 96 -7.14 2.81 -7.26
N THR A 97 -6.78 3.56 -8.30
CA THR A 97 -6.00 3.02 -9.44
C THR A 97 -4.57 2.68 -9.05
N MET A 98 -3.94 3.51 -8.21
CA MET A 98 -2.61 3.26 -7.66
C MET A 98 -2.61 2.00 -6.79
N ALA A 99 -3.59 1.84 -5.90
CA ALA A 99 -3.74 0.64 -5.07
C ALA A 99 -3.84 -0.63 -5.91
N VAL A 100 -4.71 -0.64 -6.93
CA VAL A 100 -4.86 -1.80 -7.84
C VAL A 100 -3.53 -2.13 -8.54
N ASN A 101 -2.83 -1.14 -9.07
CA ASN A 101 -1.55 -1.35 -9.74
C ASN A 101 -0.45 -1.85 -8.79
N VAL A 102 -0.45 -1.40 -7.54
CA VAL A 102 0.49 -1.83 -6.50
C VAL A 102 0.22 -3.28 -6.11
N ASP A 103 -1.04 -3.63 -5.89
CA ASP A 103 -1.45 -5.01 -5.59
C ASP A 103 -1.03 -5.97 -6.71
N ASP A 104 -1.23 -5.58 -7.96
CA ASP A 104 -0.86 -6.41 -9.10
C ASP A 104 0.66 -6.63 -9.16
N LYS A 105 1.47 -5.57 -8.92
CA LYS A 105 2.93 -5.70 -8.82
C LYS A 105 3.37 -6.61 -7.68
N ILE A 106 2.76 -6.49 -6.50
CA ILE A 106 3.07 -7.34 -5.36
C ILE A 106 2.72 -8.79 -5.65
N ASN A 107 1.56 -9.05 -6.26
CA ASN A 107 1.13 -10.40 -6.62
C ASN A 107 2.07 -11.05 -7.64
N THR A 108 2.51 -10.31 -8.66
CA THR A 108 3.52 -10.78 -9.61
C THR A 108 4.86 -11.07 -8.92
N LEU A 109 5.30 -10.20 -8.03
CA LEU A 109 6.55 -10.41 -7.27
C LEU A 109 6.47 -11.66 -6.40
N ILE A 110 5.36 -11.84 -5.68
CA ILE A 110 5.12 -13.01 -4.83
C ILE A 110 5.07 -14.28 -5.66
N LEU A 111 4.44 -14.25 -6.84
CA LEU A 111 4.48 -15.36 -7.78
C LEU A 111 5.92 -15.73 -8.15
N HIS A 112 6.75 -14.76 -8.50
CA HIS A 112 8.16 -15.01 -8.81
C HIS A 112 8.94 -15.57 -7.62
N VAL A 113 8.68 -15.10 -6.40
CA VAL A 113 9.25 -15.68 -5.17
C VAL A 113 8.83 -17.15 -5.03
N VAL A 114 7.55 -17.49 -5.23
CA VAL A 114 7.07 -18.89 -5.19
C VAL A 114 7.79 -19.74 -6.22
N LEU A 115 7.93 -19.27 -7.46
CA LEU A 115 8.60 -20.00 -8.54
C LEU A 115 10.05 -20.31 -8.17
N VAL A 116 10.77 -19.34 -7.60
CA VAL A 116 12.15 -19.53 -7.13
C VAL A 116 12.20 -20.53 -5.97
N LEU A 117 11.36 -20.36 -4.94
CA LEU A 117 11.32 -21.28 -3.80
C LEU A 117 10.99 -22.71 -4.24
N ARG A 118 10.06 -22.86 -5.17
CA ARG A 118 9.66 -24.15 -5.73
C ARG A 118 10.80 -24.80 -6.51
N LYS A 119 11.54 -24.03 -7.31
CA LYS A 119 12.75 -24.47 -8.01
C LYS A 119 13.84 -24.91 -7.02
N MET A 120 14.04 -24.14 -5.95
CA MET A 120 15.00 -24.48 -4.88
C MET A 120 14.64 -25.77 -4.14
N LEU A 121 13.34 -26.07 -3.98
CA LEU A 121 12.87 -27.31 -3.37
C LEU A 121 12.76 -28.49 -4.34
N GLY A 122 13.07 -28.27 -5.63
CA GLY A 122 12.99 -29.29 -6.67
C GLY A 122 11.57 -29.81 -6.94
N LEU A 123 10.55 -29.01 -6.61
CA LEU A 123 9.15 -29.38 -6.79
C LEU A 123 8.73 -29.18 -8.25
N ARG A 124 8.46 -30.27 -8.98
CA ARG A 124 8.03 -30.25 -10.40
C ARG A 124 6.50 -30.37 -10.53
N GLY A 125 5.95 -30.08 -11.70
CA GLY A 125 4.52 -30.21 -12.02
C GLY A 125 3.78 -28.87 -12.16
N GLN A 126 2.46 -28.92 -12.31
CA GLN A 126 1.60 -27.74 -12.43
C GLN A 126 1.69 -26.82 -11.21
N ILE A 127 1.61 -25.51 -11.42
CA ILE A 127 1.62 -24.48 -10.39
C ILE A 127 0.17 -24.07 -10.13
N THR A 128 -0.40 -24.70 -9.10
CA THR A 128 -1.75 -24.41 -8.63
C THR A 128 -1.69 -23.93 -7.19
N LEU A 129 -2.70 -23.17 -6.76
CA LEU A 129 -2.82 -22.71 -5.37
C LEU A 129 -2.79 -23.89 -4.39
N ALA A 130 -3.44 -25.01 -4.73
CA ALA A 130 -3.39 -26.25 -3.96
C ALA A 130 -1.95 -26.82 -3.81
N ASN A 131 -1.11 -26.71 -4.84
CA ASN A 131 0.27 -27.16 -4.76
C ASN A 131 1.15 -26.21 -3.95
N ILE A 132 0.82 -24.91 -3.92
CA ILE A 132 1.49 -23.93 -3.05
C ILE A 132 1.08 -24.16 -1.60
N ASN A 133 -0.19 -24.39 -1.30
CA ASN A 133 -0.66 -24.74 0.04
C ASN A 133 -0.02 -26.04 0.55
N LYS A 134 0.24 -27.01 -0.33
CA LYS A 134 1.04 -28.20 0.03
C LYS A 134 2.47 -27.86 0.45
N MET A 135 3.07 -26.77 -0.04
CA MET A 135 4.40 -26.33 0.40
C MET A 135 4.42 -25.92 1.87
N GLN A 136 3.30 -25.42 2.41
CA GLN A 136 3.16 -25.10 3.85
C GLN A 136 3.37 -26.33 4.74
N THR A 137 2.90 -27.49 4.26
CA THR A 137 2.97 -28.75 5.02
C THR A 137 4.37 -29.38 5.04
N LEU A 138 5.33 -28.82 4.30
CA LEU A 138 6.70 -29.30 4.29
C LEU A 138 7.37 -29.01 5.65
N SER A 139 7.82 -30.08 6.31
CA SER A 139 8.61 -29.94 7.53
C SER A 139 9.99 -29.35 7.23
N GLU A 140 10.58 -28.67 8.22
CA GLU A 140 11.97 -28.16 8.12
C GLU A 140 12.94 -29.29 7.71
N THR A 141 12.74 -30.51 8.20
CA THR A 141 13.60 -31.67 7.89
C THR A 141 13.51 -32.10 6.42
N LEU A 142 12.33 -32.02 5.81
CA LEU A 142 12.15 -32.30 4.38
C LEU A 142 12.72 -31.18 3.53
N ILE A 143 12.56 -29.93 3.96
CA ILE A 143 13.16 -28.77 3.30
C ILE A 143 14.68 -28.93 3.27
N ILE A 144 15.33 -29.21 4.41
CA ILE A 144 16.79 -29.44 4.48
C ILE A 144 17.27 -30.50 3.47
N LYS A 145 16.52 -31.59 3.32
CA LYS A 145 16.89 -32.70 2.41
C LYS A 145 16.72 -32.34 0.93
N LYS A 146 15.73 -31.51 0.61
CA LYS A 146 15.39 -31.16 -0.79
C LYS A 146 16.03 -29.87 -1.27
N LEU A 147 16.46 -29.01 -0.36
CA LEU A 147 16.96 -27.68 -0.66
C LEU A 147 18.21 -27.75 -1.56
N ARG A 148 18.04 -27.28 -2.79
CA ARG A 148 19.08 -27.07 -3.79
C ARG A 148 19.21 -25.58 -4.02
N MET A 149 20.24 -24.99 -3.43
CA MET A 149 20.58 -23.59 -3.66
C MET A 149 21.51 -23.48 -4.86
N ASP A 150 20.97 -22.95 -5.95
CA ASP A 150 21.74 -22.53 -7.11
C ASP A 150 22.03 -21.03 -6.98
N ALA A 151 23.24 -20.58 -7.33
CA ALA A 151 23.63 -19.17 -7.27
C ALA A 151 22.63 -18.29 -8.03
N LYS A 152 22.15 -18.76 -9.19
CA LYS A 152 21.15 -18.05 -9.98
C LYS A 152 19.83 -17.83 -9.24
N CYS A 153 19.39 -18.81 -8.45
CA CYS A 153 18.17 -18.67 -7.64
C CYS A 153 18.37 -17.64 -6.53
N MET A 154 19.58 -17.54 -5.98
CA MET A 154 19.90 -16.59 -4.92
C MET A 154 20.00 -15.17 -5.43
N ASP A 155 20.58 -14.97 -6.61
CA ASP A 155 20.62 -13.65 -7.27
C ASP A 155 19.21 -13.16 -7.58
N LEU A 156 18.34 -14.03 -8.10
CA LEU A 156 16.92 -13.71 -8.32
C LEU A 156 16.21 -13.37 -7.01
N LEU A 157 16.43 -14.16 -5.96
CA LEU A 157 15.81 -13.95 -4.66
C LEU A 157 16.26 -12.62 -4.03
N HIS A 158 17.53 -12.25 -4.22
CA HIS A 158 18.06 -10.95 -3.80
C HIS A 158 17.47 -9.78 -4.60
N ALA A 159 17.32 -9.95 -5.93
CA ALA A 159 16.65 -8.96 -6.78
C ALA A 159 15.19 -8.73 -6.33
N TYR A 160 14.44 -9.81 -6.09
CA TYR A 160 13.06 -9.70 -5.61
C TYR A 160 12.95 -9.09 -4.21
N TYR A 161 13.92 -9.34 -3.33
CA TYR A 161 14.00 -8.62 -2.05
C TYR A 161 14.16 -7.11 -2.26
N GLY A 162 15.06 -6.68 -3.14
CA GLY A 162 15.26 -5.26 -3.45
C GLY A 162 14.02 -4.61 -4.07
N GLU A 163 13.30 -5.33 -4.94
CA GLU A 163 12.03 -4.87 -5.49
C GLU A 163 10.95 -4.75 -4.42
N LEU A 164 10.86 -5.72 -3.51
CA LEU A 164 9.92 -5.70 -2.39
C LEU A 164 10.17 -4.51 -1.46
N GLU A 165 11.44 -4.26 -1.11
CA GLU A 165 11.85 -3.13 -0.26
C GLU A 165 11.51 -1.79 -0.93
N ASN A 166 11.70 -1.68 -2.24
CA ASN A 166 11.34 -0.48 -3.00
C ASN A 166 9.82 -0.25 -3.01
N ILE A 167 9.01 -1.31 -3.14
CA ILE A 167 7.54 -1.24 -3.04
C ILE A 167 7.13 -0.77 -1.65
N ILE A 168 7.65 -1.42 -0.59
CA ILE A 168 7.33 -1.06 0.80
C ILE A 168 7.69 0.40 1.08
N TYR A 169 8.88 0.85 0.66
CA TYR A 169 9.35 2.21 0.89
C TYR A 169 8.51 3.26 0.16
N ARG A 170 8.20 3.04 -1.13
CA ARG A 170 7.43 4.00 -1.94
C ARG A 170 5.98 4.07 -1.49
N TYR A 171 5.33 2.92 -1.39
CA TYR A 171 3.87 2.85 -1.21
C TYR A 171 3.45 2.86 0.26
N GLY A 172 4.35 2.52 1.18
CA GLY A 172 4.12 2.74 2.61
C GLY A 172 4.10 4.23 3.00
N ARG A 173 4.74 5.12 2.22
CA ARG A 173 4.69 6.57 2.46
C ARG A 173 3.41 7.22 1.94
N GLU A 174 2.77 6.61 0.95
CA GLU A 174 1.59 7.14 0.27
C GLU A 174 0.27 6.62 0.87
N ASP A 175 0.32 5.87 1.98
CA ASP A 175 -0.83 5.21 2.65
C ASP A 175 -1.67 4.34 1.69
N VAL A 176 -1.04 3.80 0.63
CA VAL A 176 -1.71 3.00 -0.40
C VAL A 176 -1.97 1.57 0.07
N LEU A 177 -1.08 1.03 0.89
CA LEU A 177 -1.18 -0.32 1.47
C LEU A 177 -1.68 -0.24 2.92
N SER A 178 -2.45 -1.24 3.35
CA SER A 178 -2.85 -1.30 4.76
C SER A 178 -1.64 -1.58 5.66
N ASN A 179 -1.75 -1.21 6.94
CA ASN A 179 -0.69 -1.49 7.91
C ASN A 179 -0.42 -2.99 8.08
N ASP A 180 -1.45 -3.82 7.91
CA ASP A 180 -1.32 -5.27 8.00
C ASP A 180 -0.57 -5.82 6.77
N ASP A 181 -0.87 -5.31 5.57
CA ASP A 181 -0.16 -5.64 4.33
C ASP A 181 1.31 -5.24 4.42
N LEU A 182 1.60 -4.02 4.87
CA LEU A 182 2.96 -3.53 5.06
C LEU A 182 3.74 -4.40 6.04
N ARG A 183 3.11 -4.79 7.15
CA ARG A 183 3.73 -5.68 8.13
C ARG A 183 4.05 -7.04 7.52
N LEU A 184 3.10 -7.63 6.80
CA LEU A 184 3.27 -8.95 6.19
C LEU A 184 4.38 -8.94 5.14
N LEU A 185 4.40 -7.93 4.26
CA LEU A 185 5.44 -7.76 3.24
C LEU A 185 6.81 -7.48 3.86
N THR A 186 6.87 -6.72 4.96
CA THR A 186 8.12 -6.49 5.70
C THR A 186 8.64 -7.78 6.33
N GLU A 187 7.77 -8.59 6.94
CA GLU A 187 8.12 -9.90 7.48
C GLU A 187 8.62 -10.86 6.38
N LEU A 188 7.96 -10.86 5.22
CA LEU A 188 8.37 -11.61 4.03
C LEU A 188 9.77 -11.19 3.57
N GLY A 189 9.98 -9.88 3.36
CA GLY A 189 11.27 -9.33 2.93
C GLY A 189 12.40 -9.67 3.90
N ARG A 190 12.14 -9.58 5.21
CA ARG A 190 13.09 -9.99 6.24
C ARG A 190 13.49 -11.46 6.10
N HIS A 191 12.53 -12.37 5.91
CA HIS A 191 12.83 -13.79 5.75
C HIS A 191 13.59 -14.08 4.44
N ILE A 192 13.25 -13.40 3.36
CA ILE A 192 13.99 -13.48 2.09
C ILE A 192 15.45 -13.03 2.28
N SER A 193 15.66 -11.88 2.93
CA SER A 193 16.99 -11.35 3.24
C SER A 193 17.81 -12.34 4.08
N HIS A 194 17.19 -12.97 5.10
CA HIS A 194 17.87 -14.01 5.87
C HIS A 194 18.23 -15.24 5.03
N VAL A 195 17.37 -15.68 4.09
CA VAL A 195 17.72 -16.79 3.18
C VAL A 195 18.94 -16.43 2.33
N VAL A 196 18.98 -15.20 1.79
CA VAL A 196 20.11 -14.72 0.97
C VAL A 196 21.40 -14.62 1.77
N ASN A 197 21.35 -14.00 2.95
CA ASN A 197 22.52 -13.79 3.79
C ASN A 197 23.07 -15.10 4.36
N GLU A 198 22.21 -16.00 4.84
CA GLU A 198 22.64 -17.30 5.39
C GLU A 198 23.27 -18.19 4.31
N HIS A 199 22.81 -18.11 3.06
CA HIS A 199 23.47 -18.82 1.97
C HIS A 199 24.89 -18.29 1.70
N HIS A 200 25.05 -16.96 1.65
CA HIS A 200 26.34 -16.34 1.38
C HIS A 200 27.37 -16.66 2.46
N LEU A 201 26.94 -16.74 3.72
CA LEU A 201 27.78 -17.02 4.88
C LEU A 201 28.07 -18.51 5.12
N ARG A 202 27.76 -19.40 4.16
CA ARG A 202 27.84 -20.87 4.31
C ARG A 202 27.10 -21.38 5.57
N GLY A 203 25.98 -20.73 5.87
CA GLY A 203 25.22 -20.87 7.09
C GLY A 203 24.61 -22.26 7.30
N ASN A 204 24.11 -22.46 8.52
CA ASN A 204 23.50 -23.71 8.95
C ASN A 204 22.25 -24.01 8.10
N ARG A 205 22.26 -25.14 7.38
CA ARG A 205 21.13 -25.59 6.54
C ARG A 205 19.80 -25.64 7.28
N ARG A 206 19.82 -25.85 8.61
CA ARG A 206 18.61 -25.84 9.44
C ARG A 206 18.01 -24.45 9.60
N ILE A 207 18.85 -23.43 9.81
CA ILE A 207 18.43 -22.03 9.93
C ILE A 207 17.86 -21.56 8.59
N LEU A 208 18.58 -21.87 7.53
CA LEU A 208 18.16 -21.60 6.17
C LEU A 208 16.81 -22.23 5.81
N ALA A 209 16.62 -23.52 6.13
CA ALA A 209 15.36 -24.22 5.92
C ALA A 209 14.20 -23.62 6.71
N ARG A 210 14.46 -23.12 7.93
CA ARG A 210 13.47 -22.39 8.73
C ARG A 210 13.08 -21.09 8.05
N HIS A 211 14.04 -20.32 7.55
CA HIS A 211 13.72 -19.09 6.83
C HIS A 211 12.96 -19.36 5.53
N VAL A 212 13.32 -20.40 4.77
CA VAL A 212 12.56 -20.84 3.60
C VAL A 212 11.13 -21.21 3.98
N LYS A 213 10.94 -21.98 5.06
CA LYS A 213 9.60 -22.34 5.57
C LYS A 213 8.79 -21.10 5.92
N ASN A 214 9.38 -20.17 6.67
CA ASN A 214 8.71 -18.93 7.07
C ASN A 214 8.39 -18.05 5.85
N THR A 215 9.25 -18.00 4.83
CA THR A 215 8.94 -17.30 3.57
C THR A 215 7.73 -17.92 2.89
N ILE A 216 7.64 -19.25 2.82
CA ILE A 216 6.49 -19.95 2.25
C ILE A 216 5.21 -19.65 3.04
N GLU A 217 5.29 -19.70 4.38
CA GLU A 217 4.17 -19.35 5.25
C GLU A 217 3.69 -17.91 4.99
N LYS A 218 4.60 -16.94 4.93
CA LYS A 218 4.23 -15.54 4.67
C LYS A 218 3.66 -15.31 3.28
N VAL A 219 4.15 -16.02 2.27
CA VAL A 219 3.54 -15.99 0.95
C VAL A 219 2.11 -16.52 0.99
N ILE A 220 1.85 -17.60 1.72
CA ILE A 220 0.50 -18.16 1.84
C ILE A 220 -0.39 -17.21 2.65
N ASP A 221 0.10 -16.65 3.75
CA ASP A 221 -0.60 -15.62 4.53
C ASP A 221 -0.99 -14.43 3.63
N TRP A 222 -0.13 -14.02 2.69
CA TRP A 222 -0.47 -12.99 1.70
C TRP A 222 -1.60 -13.44 0.77
N LEU A 223 -1.51 -14.65 0.21
CA LEU A 223 -2.52 -15.17 -0.72
C LEU A 223 -3.88 -15.33 -0.04
N ASP A 224 -3.89 -15.67 1.25
CA ASP A 224 -5.08 -15.86 2.07
C ASP A 224 -5.62 -14.54 2.66
N SER A 225 -4.86 -13.43 2.58
CA SER A 225 -5.29 -12.12 3.09
C SER A 225 -6.54 -11.57 2.40
N GLY A 226 -6.88 -12.06 1.20
CA GLY A 226 -8.12 -11.73 0.52
C GLY A 226 -8.47 -12.64 -0.65
N ALA A 227 -9.76 -13.00 -0.77
CA ALA A 227 -10.26 -13.83 -1.87
C ALA A 227 -9.98 -13.23 -3.26
N ALA A 228 -9.95 -11.90 -3.37
CA ALA A 228 -9.60 -11.21 -4.61
C ALA A 228 -8.12 -11.41 -5.00
N ILE A 229 -7.22 -11.45 -4.02
CA ILE A 229 -5.79 -11.69 -4.20
C ILE A 229 -5.57 -13.12 -4.69
N ALA A 230 -6.20 -14.10 -4.04
CA ALA A 230 -6.14 -15.51 -4.45
C ALA A 230 -6.65 -15.73 -5.88
N MET A 231 -7.79 -15.14 -6.26
CA MET A 231 -8.34 -15.25 -7.63
C MET A 231 -7.43 -14.59 -8.67
N LYS A 232 -6.90 -13.39 -8.38
CA LYS A 232 -5.91 -12.73 -9.26
C LYS A 232 -4.66 -13.59 -9.42
N PHE A 233 -4.19 -14.18 -8.33
CA PHE A 233 -3.04 -15.06 -8.35
C PHE A 233 -3.28 -16.34 -9.17
N GLU A 234 -4.45 -16.98 -9.05
CA GLU A 234 -4.83 -18.11 -9.92
C GLU A 234 -4.85 -17.73 -11.40
N LYS A 235 -5.31 -16.52 -11.72
CA LYS A 235 -5.26 -16.00 -13.10
C LYS A 235 -3.81 -15.81 -13.58
N LEU A 236 -2.94 -15.22 -12.76
CA LEU A 236 -1.52 -15.07 -13.07
C LEU A 236 -0.81 -16.42 -13.21
N LEU A 237 -1.20 -17.42 -12.42
CA LEU A 237 -0.72 -18.78 -12.56
C LEU A 237 -1.11 -19.41 -13.89
N ALA A 238 -2.38 -19.27 -14.30
CA ALA A 238 -2.85 -19.75 -15.58
C ALA A 238 -2.11 -19.08 -16.75
N GLU A 239 -1.87 -17.77 -16.68
CA GLU A 239 -1.07 -17.03 -17.67
C GLU A 239 0.39 -17.50 -17.70
N ALA A 240 1.02 -17.71 -16.55
CA ALA A 240 2.40 -18.20 -16.47
C ALA A 240 2.55 -19.65 -16.95
N GLU A 241 1.54 -20.51 -16.75
CA GLU A 241 1.54 -21.88 -17.27
C GLU A 241 1.41 -21.94 -18.79
N LEU A 242 0.67 -21.01 -19.41
CA LEU A 242 0.53 -20.91 -20.87
C LEU A 242 1.83 -20.45 -21.55
N VAL A 243 2.63 -19.63 -20.87
CA VAL A 243 3.87 -19.04 -21.41
C VAL A 243 5.09 -19.96 -21.18
N GLY A 244 5.03 -20.88 -20.22
CA GLY A 244 6.12 -21.81 -19.92
C GLY A 244 7.33 -21.14 -19.24
N PRO A 245 8.14 -21.89 -18.48
CA PRO A 245 9.19 -21.36 -17.61
C PRO A 245 10.42 -20.76 -18.33
N ASP A 246 10.42 -20.66 -19.67
CA ASP A 246 11.58 -20.22 -20.46
C ASP A 246 11.46 -18.78 -21.00
N ALA A 247 10.37 -18.06 -20.74
CA ALA A 247 10.18 -16.68 -21.25
C ALA A 247 10.87 -15.57 -20.42
N GLY A 248 11.85 -15.92 -19.58
CA GLY A 248 12.62 -14.97 -18.77
C GLY A 248 13.75 -14.25 -19.51
N THR A 249 13.85 -14.36 -20.84
CA THR A 249 14.92 -13.69 -21.60
C THR A 249 14.45 -13.23 -22.97
N GLN A 250 13.54 -12.26 -23.02
CA GLN A 250 13.42 -11.40 -24.20
C GLN A 250 13.75 -9.97 -23.79
N LYS A 251 15.06 -9.71 -23.91
CA LYS A 251 15.64 -8.38 -24.04
C LYS A 251 14.88 -7.68 -25.17
N ASP A 252 14.08 -6.67 -24.85
CA ASP A 252 13.76 -5.61 -25.81
C ASP A 252 15.04 -4.77 -26.02
N ALA A 253 15.96 -5.38 -26.77
CA ALA A 253 16.92 -4.67 -27.59
C ALA A 253 16.43 -4.89 -29.02
N SER A 254 15.66 -3.93 -29.55
CA SER A 254 15.57 -3.53 -30.97
C SER A 254 14.32 -2.67 -31.18
N VAL A 255 14.48 -1.35 -31.10
CA VAL A 255 13.85 -0.44 -32.07
C VAL A 255 14.93 0.59 -32.40
N GLU A 256 15.67 0.33 -33.47
CA GLU A 256 16.18 1.36 -34.37
C GLU A 256 15.01 2.09 -35.04
#